data_AF-A0A5Q2MVX6-F1
#
_entry.id   AF-A0A5Q2MVX6-F1
#
_cell.length_a   1.000
_cell.length_b   1.000
_cell.length_c   1.000
_cell.angle_alpha   90.00
_cell.angle_beta   90.00
_cell.angle_gamma   90.00
#
_symmetry.space_group_name_H-M   'P 1'
#
loop_
_entity.id
_entity.type
_entity.pdbx_description
1 polymer ?
#
loop_
_entity_poly.entity_id
_entity_poly.type
_entity_poly.pdbx_seq_one_letter_code
_entity_poly.pdbx_strand_id
1 'polypeptide(L)'
;MIYKKSYILPSTLMLFFIFLLLSGCNTKQEVAEEEIKVEKIDVAIDFSYKVNSNRFIQFTVTTNLPDGMKLGLGISNNDGYSAGDNVVVKNGMVKSTWFSNYKNLNSSLDPGEYKFRVFSIVPNLQPVSVREYIGEEGENLTGEYVKYDSISGNLIRFEKYFTIE
;
A
#
# COMPACT_ATOMS: atom_id res chain seq x y z
N MET A 1 64.79 4.13 -14.56
CA MET A 1 65.83 5.06 -15.05
C MET A 1 66.47 4.42 -16.28
N ILE A 2 66.59 5.19 -17.37
CA ILE A 2 67.33 4.94 -18.62
C ILE A 2 66.60 4.17 -19.74
N TYR A 3 66.28 4.97 -20.77
CA TYR A 3 65.83 4.66 -22.15
C TYR A 3 67.00 4.27 -23.06
N LYS A 4 66.72 3.51 -24.15
CA LYS A 4 67.20 3.70 -25.56
C LYS A 4 66.57 2.62 -26.48
N LYS A 5 65.73 2.92 -27.49
CA LYS A 5 66.00 3.31 -28.91
C LYS A 5 66.94 2.34 -29.65
N SER A 6 66.74 1.87 -30.88
CA SER A 6 65.91 2.25 -32.05
C SER A 6 66.06 1.18 -33.18
N TYR A 7 65.43 1.45 -34.35
CA TYR A 7 65.78 0.98 -35.74
C TYR A 7 65.01 -0.26 -36.24
N ILE A 8 64.39 -0.38 -37.44
CA ILE A 8 64.45 0.27 -38.76
C ILE A 8 63.08 0.10 -39.50
N LEU A 9 62.64 1.11 -40.26
CA LEU A 9 61.65 1.05 -41.37
C LEU A 9 62.45 0.88 -42.69
N PRO A 10 61.96 0.24 -43.78
CA PRO A 10 60.90 0.86 -44.56
C PRO A 10 60.04 -0.08 -45.45
N SER A 11 59.11 0.56 -46.17
CA SER A 11 58.73 0.23 -47.55
C SER A 11 57.78 -0.96 -47.77
N THR A 12 56.49 -0.65 -47.88
CA THR A 12 55.84 -0.73 -49.19
C THR A 12 54.58 0.12 -49.23
N LEU A 13 54.61 1.05 -50.17
CA LEU A 13 53.54 1.81 -50.76
C LEU A 13 52.41 0.88 -51.25
N MET A 14 51.18 1.02 -50.76
CA MET A 14 50.00 0.59 -51.52
C MET A 14 48.81 1.52 -51.29
N LEU A 15 48.56 2.30 -52.34
CA LEU A 15 47.36 2.99 -52.79
C LEU A 15 46.11 3.03 -51.89
N PHE A 16 45.65 4.27 -51.65
CA PHE A 16 44.29 4.77 -51.87
C PHE A 16 43.15 3.75 -52.00
N PHE A 17 42.27 3.72 -51.00
CA PHE A 17 40.83 3.61 -51.23
C PHE A 17 40.08 4.52 -50.25
N ILE A 18 39.73 5.71 -50.73
CA ILE A 18 38.67 6.52 -50.16
C ILE A 18 37.36 5.86 -50.56
N PHE A 19 36.63 5.31 -49.60
CA PHE A 19 35.17 5.18 -49.69
C PHE A 19 34.55 5.87 -48.47
N LEU A 20 34.22 7.14 -48.68
CA LEU A 20 33.15 7.81 -47.96
C LEU A 20 31.84 7.08 -48.28
N LEU A 21 31.34 6.30 -47.33
CA LEU A 21 29.90 6.09 -47.17
C LEU A 21 29.56 6.18 -45.69
N LEU A 22 29.09 7.38 -45.34
CA LEU A 22 28.17 7.61 -44.25
C LEU A 22 27.03 6.60 -44.34
N SER A 23 26.90 5.75 -43.34
CA SER A 23 25.63 5.17 -42.93
C SER A 23 25.73 4.91 -41.44
N GLY A 24 25.44 5.96 -40.67
CA GLY A 24 25.15 5.80 -39.26
C GLY A 24 23.98 4.83 -39.12
N CYS A 25 24.25 3.60 -38.66
CA CYS A 25 23.23 2.82 -37.99
C CYS A 25 23.05 3.42 -36.60
N ASN A 26 22.27 4.50 -36.54
CA ASN A 26 21.67 4.93 -35.30
C ASN A 26 20.48 4.01 -35.07
N THR A 27 20.76 2.83 -34.51
CA THR A 27 19.70 1.90 -34.10
C THR A 27 18.93 2.60 -32.99
N LYS A 28 17.83 3.26 -33.35
CA LYS A 28 16.75 3.60 -32.42
C LYS A 28 16.28 2.27 -31.84
N GLN A 29 16.82 1.95 -30.67
CA GLN A 29 16.29 0.89 -29.84
C GLN A 29 14.97 1.42 -29.28
N GLU A 30 13.91 1.15 -30.03
CA GLU A 30 12.53 1.32 -29.59
C GLU A 30 12.31 0.27 -28.50
N VAL A 31 12.57 0.67 -27.25
CA VAL A 31 12.25 -0.14 -26.08
C VAL A 31 10.73 -0.15 -26.01
N ALA A 32 10.12 -1.26 -26.44
CA ALA A 32 8.72 -1.53 -26.21
C ALA A 32 8.50 -1.47 -24.69
N GLU A 33 7.75 -0.46 -24.23
CA GLU A 33 7.30 -0.34 -22.86
C GLU A 33 6.33 -1.50 -22.61
N GLU A 34 6.84 -2.57 -22.00
CA GLU A 34 6.01 -3.66 -21.50
C GLU A 34 5.06 -3.04 -20.46
N GLU A 35 3.78 -2.87 -20.80
CA GLU A 35 2.75 -2.48 -19.83
C GLU A 35 2.73 -3.54 -18.73
N ILE A 36 3.37 -3.23 -17.59
CA ILE A 36 3.28 -4.05 -16.40
C ILE A 36 1.83 -3.98 -15.95
N LYS A 37 1.07 -5.04 -16.25
CA LYS A 37 -0.33 -5.18 -15.81
C LYS A 37 -0.33 -5.35 -14.29
N VAL A 38 -0.45 -4.25 -13.56
CA VAL A 38 -0.58 -4.26 -12.10
C VAL A 38 -1.94 -4.83 -11.73
N GLU A 39 -1.95 -5.88 -10.91
CA GLU A 39 -3.16 -6.54 -10.46
C GLU A 39 -3.96 -5.63 -9.51
N LYS A 40 -5.25 -5.43 -9.80
CA LYS A 40 -6.16 -4.66 -8.93
C LYS A 40 -6.61 -5.52 -7.76
N ILE A 41 -6.70 -4.90 -6.58
CA ILE A 41 -7.18 -5.51 -5.35
C ILE A 41 -8.63 -5.09 -5.14
N ASP A 42 -9.57 -6.00 -5.42
CA ASP A 42 -10.97 -5.81 -5.04
C ASP A 42 -11.11 -6.02 -3.52
N VAL A 43 -11.25 -4.92 -2.78
CA VAL A 43 -11.10 -4.91 -1.32
C VAL A 43 -12.22 -5.70 -0.66
N ALA A 44 -11.85 -6.80 0.00
CA ALA A 44 -12.74 -7.60 0.82
C ALA A 44 -12.47 -7.33 2.31
N ILE A 45 -13.52 -7.06 3.07
CA ILE A 45 -13.46 -6.83 4.53
C ILE A 45 -14.62 -7.60 5.17
N ASP A 46 -14.30 -8.38 6.18
CA ASP A 46 -15.26 -8.98 7.10
C ASP A 46 -14.79 -8.77 8.54
N PHE A 47 -15.70 -8.83 9.51
CA PHE A 47 -15.37 -8.65 10.92
C PHE A 47 -16.21 -9.51 11.84
N SER A 48 -15.62 -9.80 13.00
CA SER A 48 -16.29 -10.38 14.16
C SER A 48 -15.83 -9.65 15.41
N TYR A 49 -16.53 -9.86 16.52
CA TYR A 49 -16.12 -9.32 17.81
C TYR A 49 -16.38 -10.32 18.92
N LYS A 50 -15.67 -10.13 20.03
CA LYS A 50 -15.90 -10.84 21.28
C LYS A 50 -16.01 -9.87 22.44
N VAL A 51 -16.73 -10.30 23.46
CA VAL A 51 -16.94 -9.58 24.71
C VAL A 51 -16.22 -10.33 25.83
N ASN A 52 -15.43 -9.66 26.66
CA ASN A 52 -14.80 -10.30 27.83
C ASN A 52 -15.68 -10.22 29.10
N SER A 53 -15.19 -10.75 30.22
CA SER A 53 -15.90 -10.72 31.52
C SER A 53 -16.20 -9.30 32.04
N ASN A 54 -15.43 -8.30 31.61
CA ASN A 54 -15.63 -6.89 31.97
C ASN A 54 -16.52 -6.16 30.95
N ARG A 55 -17.12 -6.90 30.01
CA ARG A 55 -17.91 -6.39 28.89
C ARG A 55 -17.16 -5.40 27.99
N PHE A 56 -15.84 -5.57 27.86
CA PHE A 56 -15.06 -4.86 26.84
C PHE A 56 -15.15 -5.61 25.53
N ILE A 57 -15.03 -4.89 24.42
CA ILE A 57 -15.17 -5.47 23.08
C ILE A 57 -13.83 -5.45 22.36
N GLN A 58 -13.49 -6.56 21.72
CA GLN A 58 -12.35 -6.66 20.80
C GLN A 58 -12.86 -7.12 19.45
N PHE A 59 -12.49 -6.40 18.40
CA PHE A 59 -12.79 -6.73 17.02
C PHE A 59 -11.66 -7.56 16.41
N THR A 60 -12.05 -8.50 15.54
CA THR A 60 -11.17 -9.19 14.60
C THR A 60 -11.68 -8.86 13.21
N VAL A 61 -10.81 -8.36 12.34
CA VAL A 61 -11.13 -8.07 10.94
C VAL A 61 -10.30 -8.98 10.05
N THR A 62 -10.93 -9.57 9.05
CA THR A 62 -10.28 -10.36 7.98
C THR A 62 -10.39 -9.63 6.64
N THR A 63 -9.33 -9.67 5.85
CA THR A 63 -9.21 -8.89 4.62
C THR A 63 -8.20 -9.51 3.65
N ASN A 64 -8.27 -9.14 2.37
CA ASN A 64 -7.28 -9.49 1.34
C ASN A 64 -6.18 -8.42 1.14
N LEU A 65 -6.11 -7.42 2.02
CA LEU A 65 -5.11 -6.36 1.95
C LEU A 65 -3.70 -6.89 2.28
N PRO A 66 -2.65 -6.25 1.74
CA PRO A 66 -1.27 -6.70 1.92
C PRO A 66 -0.80 -6.60 3.38
N ASP A 67 0.07 -7.51 3.75
CA ASP A 67 0.74 -7.50 5.04
C ASP A 67 1.55 -6.21 5.25
N GLY A 68 1.51 -5.70 6.48
CA GLY A 68 2.13 -4.43 6.83
C GLY A 68 1.26 -3.20 6.57
N MET A 69 0.10 -3.34 5.90
CA MET A 69 -0.81 -2.22 5.67
C MET A 69 -1.38 -1.71 7.00
N LYS A 70 -1.27 -0.40 7.23
CA LYS A 70 -1.83 0.28 8.40
C LYS A 70 -3.29 0.62 8.16
N LEU A 71 -4.15 0.23 9.10
CA LEU A 71 -5.58 0.53 9.09
C LEU A 71 -5.98 1.20 10.41
N GLY A 72 -6.98 2.05 10.35
CA GLY A 72 -7.72 2.55 11.50
C GLY A 72 -8.99 1.73 11.69
N LEU A 73 -9.23 1.32 12.94
CA LEU A 73 -10.48 0.76 13.41
C LEU A 73 -11.18 1.81 14.27
N GLY A 74 -12.49 1.95 14.13
CA GLY A 74 -13.27 2.92 14.88
C GLY A 74 -14.59 2.34 15.37
N ILE A 75 -15.01 2.78 16.55
CA ILE A 75 -16.32 2.50 17.11
C ILE A 75 -16.96 3.80 17.59
N SER A 76 -18.25 3.98 17.34
CA SER A 76 -19.01 5.15 17.80
C SER A 76 -20.48 4.83 18.02
N ASN A 77 -21.19 5.59 18.87
CA ASN A 77 -22.64 5.53 19.01
C ASN A 77 -23.28 6.92 18.88
N ASN A 78 -24.62 6.98 18.88
CA ASN A 78 -25.37 8.22 18.77
C ASN A 78 -25.31 9.10 20.02
N ASP A 79 -24.93 8.53 21.18
CA ASP A 79 -24.79 9.25 22.46
C ASP A 79 -23.42 9.95 22.61
N GLY A 80 -22.65 10.01 21.52
CA GLY A 80 -21.39 10.73 21.45
C GLY A 80 -20.20 9.96 22.02
N TYR A 81 -20.30 8.64 22.21
CA TYR A 81 -19.12 7.79 22.41
C TYR A 81 -18.38 7.62 21.09
N SER A 82 -17.05 7.74 21.11
CA SER A 82 -16.17 7.37 20.01
C SER A 82 -14.83 6.90 20.54
N ALA A 83 -14.30 5.83 19.95
CA ALA A 83 -12.95 5.34 20.19
C ALA A 83 -12.36 4.75 18.91
N GLY A 84 -11.03 4.62 18.86
CA GLY A 84 -10.36 4.05 17.71
C GLY A 84 -9.03 3.39 18.06
N ASP A 85 -8.53 2.60 17.12
CA ASP A 85 -7.29 1.86 17.25
C ASP A 85 -6.57 1.78 15.90
N ASN A 86 -5.25 1.88 15.90
CA ASN A 86 -4.43 1.76 14.70
C ASN A 86 -3.79 0.36 14.69
N VAL A 87 -4.03 -0.37 13.61
CA VAL A 87 -3.64 -1.78 13.48
C VAL A 87 -2.86 -2.00 12.20
N VAL A 88 -2.12 -3.11 12.15
CA VAL A 88 -1.30 -3.50 11.00
C VAL A 88 -1.73 -4.88 10.53
N VAL A 89 -2.06 -4.99 9.25
CA VAL A 89 -2.47 -6.26 8.62
C VAL A 89 -1.33 -7.27 8.71
N LYS A 90 -1.68 -8.48 9.17
CA LYS A 90 -0.77 -9.63 9.18
C LYS A 90 -1.54 -10.89 8.81
N ASN A 91 -1.10 -11.57 7.75
CA ASN A 91 -1.78 -12.72 7.16
C ASN A 91 -3.28 -12.46 6.91
N GLY A 92 -3.59 -11.30 6.31
CA GLY A 92 -4.97 -10.92 6.00
C GLY A 92 -5.86 -10.69 7.23
N MET A 93 -5.30 -10.44 8.41
CA MET A 93 -6.05 -10.24 9.65
C MET A 93 -5.51 -9.09 10.49
N VAL A 94 -6.41 -8.41 11.21
CA VAL A 94 -6.08 -7.50 12.30
C VAL A 94 -6.97 -7.75 13.51
N LYS A 95 -6.46 -7.39 14.70
CA LYS A 95 -7.23 -7.41 15.96
C LYS A 95 -7.09 -6.05 16.63
N SER A 96 -8.21 -5.49 17.08
CA SER A 96 -8.17 -4.28 17.88
C SER A 96 -7.67 -4.56 19.29
N THR A 97 -7.34 -3.50 20.01
CA THR A 97 -7.36 -3.45 21.48
C THR A 97 -8.78 -3.70 22.01
N TRP A 98 -8.90 -3.79 23.33
CA TRP A 98 -10.20 -3.86 23.99
C TRP A 98 -10.79 -2.46 24.13
N PHE A 99 -11.93 -2.22 23.48
CA PHE A 99 -12.72 -1.01 23.64
C PHE A 99 -13.57 -1.08 24.91
N SER A 100 -13.53 0.00 25.68
CA SER A 100 -14.29 0.22 26.92
C SER A 100 -14.81 1.65 26.99
N ASN A 101 -15.62 1.96 28.00
CA ASN A 101 -16.05 3.34 28.25
C ASN A 101 -14.88 4.15 28.84
N TYR A 102 -14.39 5.14 28.09
CA TYR A 102 -13.26 5.98 28.53
C TYR A 102 -13.68 7.06 29.52
N LYS A 103 -14.98 7.39 29.61
CA LYS A 103 -15.50 8.40 30.56
C LYS A 103 -15.49 7.88 32.00
N ASN A 104 -15.50 6.55 32.18
CA ASN A 104 -15.35 5.89 33.47
C ASN A 104 -14.42 4.69 33.31
N LEU A 105 -13.16 4.87 33.70
CA LEU A 105 -12.12 3.85 33.59
C LEU A 105 -12.60 2.52 34.20
N ASN A 106 -12.50 1.44 33.43
CA ASN A 106 -12.99 0.09 33.74
C ASN A 106 -14.50 -0.16 33.60
N SER A 107 -15.26 0.79 33.05
CA SER A 107 -16.67 0.54 32.72
C SER A 107 -16.84 -0.03 31.32
N SER A 108 -17.81 -0.94 31.19
CA SER A 108 -18.23 -1.49 29.90
C SER A 108 -18.78 -0.40 29.00
N LEU A 109 -18.84 -0.68 27.70
CA LEU A 109 -19.71 0.08 26.81
C LEU A 109 -21.16 -0.06 27.28
N ASP A 110 -21.94 0.99 27.08
CA ASP A 110 -23.37 0.96 27.36
C ASP A 110 -24.06 0.07 26.31
N PRO A 111 -25.14 -0.66 26.66
CA PRO A 111 -25.94 -1.38 25.67
C PRO A 111 -26.52 -0.43 24.63
N GLY A 112 -26.65 -0.89 23.39
CA GLY A 112 -27.22 -0.10 22.31
C GLY A 112 -26.58 -0.36 20.95
N GLU A 113 -26.99 0.44 19.97
CA GLU A 113 -26.46 0.39 18.61
C GLU A 113 -25.14 1.17 18.50
N TYR A 114 -24.16 0.53 17.88
CA TYR A 114 -22.86 1.09 17.59
C TYR A 114 -22.55 0.95 16.11
N LYS A 115 -21.77 1.90 15.60
CA LYS A 115 -21.16 1.86 14.28
C LYS A 115 -19.69 1.46 14.40
N PHE A 116 -19.33 0.34 13.81
CA PHE A 116 -17.95 -0.10 13.59
C PHE A 116 -17.46 0.41 12.23
N ARG A 117 -16.20 0.85 12.16
CA ARG A 117 -15.56 1.38 10.96
C ARG A 117 -14.17 0.78 10.77
N VAL A 118 -13.83 0.47 9.53
CA VAL A 118 -12.45 0.18 9.09
C VAL A 118 -12.10 1.20 8.01
N PHE A 119 -10.95 1.86 8.15
CA PHE A 119 -10.49 2.83 7.18
C PHE A 119 -8.98 2.75 6.99
N SER A 120 -8.49 3.08 5.79
CA SER A 120 -7.05 3.19 5.55
C SER A 120 -6.53 4.58 5.93
N ILE A 121 -5.25 4.67 6.29
CA ILE A 121 -4.53 5.95 6.19
C ILE A 121 -4.32 6.32 4.72
N VAL A 122 -3.89 7.56 4.46
CA VAL A 122 -3.55 8.03 3.10
C VAL A 122 -2.50 7.08 2.48
N PRO A 123 -2.65 6.63 1.21
CA PRO A 123 -1.79 5.61 0.61
C PRO A 123 -0.30 5.96 0.65
N ASN A 124 0.08 7.21 0.36
CA ASN A 124 1.48 7.64 0.37
C ASN A 124 2.14 7.59 1.78
N LEU A 125 1.37 7.49 2.86
CA LEU A 125 1.87 7.30 4.23
C LEU A 125 1.97 5.82 4.64
N GLN A 126 1.54 4.90 3.78
CA GLN A 126 1.77 3.47 3.97
C GLN A 126 3.26 3.13 3.79
N PRO A 127 3.73 2.01 4.38
CA PRO A 127 5.07 1.50 4.11
C PRO A 127 5.31 1.27 2.61
N VAL A 128 6.55 1.45 2.16
CA VAL A 128 6.94 1.25 0.74
C VAL A 128 6.49 -0.13 0.24
N SER A 129 6.72 -1.18 1.03
CA SER A 129 6.32 -2.56 0.71
C SER A 129 4.81 -2.75 0.53
N VAL A 130 3.98 -1.84 1.06
CA VAL A 130 2.53 -1.85 0.87
C VAL A 130 2.15 -1.07 -0.38
N ARG A 131 2.80 0.08 -0.62
CA ARG A 131 2.58 0.92 -1.81
C ARG A 131 2.94 0.21 -3.11
N GLU A 132 3.90 -0.72 -3.08
CA GLU A 132 4.19 -1.62 -4.22
C GLU A 132 2.96 -2.44 -4.66
N TYR A 133 2.02 -2.74 -3.76
CA TYR A 133 0.78 -3.44 -4.09
C TYR A 133 -0.37 -2.46 -4.37
N ILE A 134 -0.58 -1.49 -3.48
CA ILE A 134 -1.77 -0.63 -3.55
C ILE A 134 -1.60 0.56 -4.52
N GLY A 135 -0.38 0.88 -4.93
CA GLY A 135 -0.05 2.10 -5.66
C GLY A 135 0.31 3.28 -4.76
N GLU A 136 0.91 4.33 -5.31
CA GLU A 136 1.33 5.50 -4.53
C GLU A 136 0.13 6.34 -4.04
N GLU A 137 -0.98 6.31 -4.79
CA GLU A 137 -2.25 6.96 -4.50
C GLU A 137 -3.37 5.95 -4.21
N GLY A 138 -3.03 4.68 -3.99
CA GLY A 138 -4.03 3.62 -3.77
C GLY A 138 -4.75 3.21 -5.06
N GLU A 139 -4.25 3.59 -6.22
CA GLU A 139 -4.87 3.39 -7.54
C GLU A 139 -5.15 1.92 -7.87
N ASN A 140 -4.50 0.97 -7.17
CA ASN A 140 -4.76 -0.46 -7.35
C ASN A 140 -5.87 -1.00 -6.45
N LEU A 141 -6.38 -0.22 -5.52
CA LEU A 141 -7.55 -0.58 -4.71
C LEU A 141 -8.84 -0.35 -5.51
N THR A 142 -9.70 -1.36 -5.53
CA THR A 142 -11.04 -1.31 -6.15
C THR A 142 -12.09 -1.92 -5.23
N GLY A 143 -13.37 -1.85 -5.62
CA GLY A 143 -14.46 -2.46 -4.87
C GLY A 143 -15.35 -1.48 -4.11
N GLU A 144 -16.38 -2.00 -3.45
CA GLU A 144 -17.44 -1.19 -2.83
C GLU A 144 -16.95 -0.28 -1.69
N TYR A 145 -15.90 -0.72 -0.99
CA TYR A 145 -15.32 -0.01 0.16
C TYR A 145 -14.26 1.00 -0.24
N VAL A 146 -13.91 1.13 -1.52
CA VAL A 146 -12.95 2.13 -1.98
C VAL A 146 -13.65 3.43 -2.34
N LYS A 147 -13.11 4.55 -1.84
CA LYS A 147 -13.59 5.91 -2.10
C LYS A 147 -12.43 6.77 -2.58
N TYR A 148 -12.60 7.37 -3.75
CA TYR A 148 -11.65 8.33 -4.30
C TYR A 148 -11.79 9.69 -3.62
N ASP A 149 -10.64 10.30 -3.31
CA ASP A 149 -10.49 11.68 -2.87
C ASP A 149 -9.39 12.34 -3.71
N SER A 150 -9.65 13.54 -4.22
CA SER A 150 -8.73 14.21 -5.15
C SER A 150 -7.41 14.65 -4.53
N ILE A 151 -7.29 14.66 -3.20
CA ILE A 151 -6.08 15.04 -2.47
C ILE A 151 -5.38 13.80 -1.92
N SER A 152 -6.17 12.81 -1.48
CA SER A 152 -5.70 11.66 -0.71
C SER A 152 -5.65 10.36 -1.50
N GLY A 153 -6.09 10.37 -2.77
CA GLY A 153 -6.18 9.18 -3.61
C GLY A 153 -7.34 8.25 -3.19
N ASN A 154 -7.18 6.98 -3.48
CA ASN A 154 -8.14 5.94 -3.14
C ASN A 154 -7.98 5.49 -1.68
N LEU A 155 -9.04 5.64 -0.90
CA LEU A 155 -9.11 5.29 0.51
C LEU A 155 -10.10 4.15 0.74
N ILE A 156 -9.81 3.32 1.73
CA ILE A 156 -10.73 2.28 2.21
C ILE A 156 -11.66 2.90 3.24
N ARG A 157 -12.96 2.66 3.11
CA ARG A 157 -14.02 3.03 4.06
C ARG A 157 -15.07 1.92 4.12
N PHE A 158 -15.02 1.13 5.19
CA PHE A 158 -16.02 0.14 5.56
C PHE A 158 -16.76 0.61 6.81
N GLU A 159 -18.08 0.50 6.82
CA GLU A 159 -18.91 0.81 7.99
C GLU A 159 -19.97 -0.27 8.19
N LYS A 160 -20.18 -0.70 9.45
CA LYS A 160 -21.27 -1.61 9.82
C LYS A 160 -21.87 -1.24 11.17
N TYR A 161 -23.19 -1.35 11.27
CA TYR A 161 -23.91 -1.25 12.54
C TYR A 161 -23.98 -2.61 13.24
N PHE A 162 -23.89 -2.62 14.56
CA PHE A 162 -24.08 -3.79 15.42
C PHE A 162 -24.65 -3.36 16.77
N THR A 163 -25.22 -4.32 17.51
CA THR A 163 -25.83 -4.05 18.81
C THR A 163 -25.03 -4.73 19.92
N ILE A 164 -24.82 -3.98 21.01
CA ILE A 164 -24.34 -4.51 22.29
C ILE A 164 -25.58 -4.72 23.17
N GLU A 165 -25.76 -5.94 23.65
CA GLU A 165 -26.85 -6.33 24.57
C GLU A 165 -26.49 -6.10 26.05
#